data_AF-A0A2G5LDQ3-F1
#
_entry.id   AF-A0A2G5LDQ3-F1
#
_cell.length_a   1.000
_cell.length_b   1.000
_cell.length_c   1.000
_cell.angle_alpha   90.00
_cell.angle_beta   90.00
_cell.angle_gamma   90.00
#
_symmetry.space_group_name_H-M   'P 1'
#
loop_
_entity.id
_entity.type
_entity.pdbx_description
1 polymer ?
#
loop_
_entity_poly.entity_id
_entity_poly.type
_entity_poly.pdbx_seq_one_letter_code
_entity_poly.pdbx_strand_id
1 'polypeptide(L)'
;MKSLTTTLATLLLLFTIVPLFAQEKHHYQTDFSPEEFGQRRSHILETIGNNAIALIQGSGGRPGFSVFRQSNTFYYLTGLETDHAYLLLNGKNKQVTLYLPHRDAGREESQGKILSAEDEALVMELTGVDHVKGYEFLASDLLRTGLIKANAPELFTPLSPAETGNDSRDELLYGQARAAADPWDGNPTKEALFVQKITAQFPQFQIRDLSPILDAMRLIKSDVEIAMIRKATQIAGLGIMEAMRSTKPGIYEYQLDAAAKYVFHLHGARGDGYASIIGGGTNAYMGHYFHKTDVLEDGDLVLMDYAPDYRYYTSDVTRIWPVNGKFDMAQEALYNFIVAYRDALFNYIKPGVTSNEVLDRAAEDMTEYIKDKQFVKPHHVKAVQEGIKFRGHFQHPVGMAVHDVGVVRGVPLRAGMVFTIDPMIWIPEERLYIRIEDMALVTEDGVENLSAFVPSSIEAVEKTINEKGLTEFHPPVALPFKN
;
A
#
# COMPACT_ATOMS: atom_id res chain seq x y z
N MET A 1 57.96 -44.26 57.73
CA MET A 1 57.59 -42.83 57.83
C MET A 1 56.97 -42.39 56.51
N LYS A 2 55.80 -41.75 56.59
CA LYS A 2 55.02 -41.05 55.54
C LYS A 2 54.20 -41.90 54.56
N SER A 3 52.92 -42.02 54.96
CA SER A 3 51.71 -42.20 54.14
C SER A 3 51.67 -41.23 52.95
N LEU A 4 51.35 -41.73 51.76
CA LEU A 4 50.80 -40.93 50.66
C LEU A 4 49.35 -41.42 50.43
N THR A 5 48.41 -40.62 50.89
CA THR A 5 46.98 -40.71 50.58
C THR A 5 46.72 -40.18 49.18
N THR A 6 46.14 -41.04 48.34
CA THR A 6 45.61 -40.70 47.01
C THR A 6 44.29 -39.94 47.19
N THR A 7 44.24 -38.66 46.82
CA THR A 7 42.99 -37.90 46.76
C THR A 7 42.51 -37.86 45.31
N LEU A 8 41.44 -38.59 45.02
CA LEU A 8 40.74 -38.55 43.75
C LEU A 8 39.84 -37.30 43.75
N ALA A 9 40.20 -36.29 42.96
CA ALA A 9 39.37 -35.10 42.77
C ALA A 9 38.28 -35.40 41.73
N THR A 10 37.05 -35.59 42.18
CA THR A 10 35.86 -35.68 41.33
C THR A 10 35.56 -34.29 40.78
N LEU A 11 35.87 -34.05 39.49
CA LEU A 11 35.49 -32.83 38.80
C LEU A 11 33.99 -32.88 38.47
N LEU A 12 33.15 -32.23 39.29
CA LEU A 12 31.74 -32.02 38.94
C LEU A 12 31.68 -31.00 37.79
N LEU A 13 31.45 -31.47 36.57
CA LEU A 13 31.01 -30.61 35.47
C LEU A 13 29.56 -30.18 35.75
N LEU A 14 29.40 -29.02 36.36
CA LEU A 14 28.15 -28.27 36.32
C LEU A 14 27.94 -27.80 34.87
N PHE A 15 27.22 -28.59 34.08
CA PHE A 15 26.56 -28.07 32.88
C PHE A 15 25.52 -27.06 33.35
N THR A 16 25.89 -25.78 33.37
CA THR A 16 24.90 -24.71 33.31
C THR A 16 24.21 -24.85 31.97
N ILE A 17 23.04 -25.49 31.97
CA ILE A 17 22.06 -25.37 30.90
C ILE A 17 21.68 -23.89 30.92
N VAL A 18 22.37 -23.07 30.13
CA VAL A 18 21.85 -21.76 29.76
C VAL A 18 20.61 -22.09 28.95
N PRO A 19 19.40 -21.75 29.41
CA PRO A 19 18.23 -21.94 28.57
C PRO A 19 18.50 -21.10 27.32
N LEU A 20 18.44 -21.74 26.15
CA LEU A 20 18.37 -21.03 24.88
C LEU A 20 17.05 -20.26 24.87
N PHE A 21 16.98 -19.11 25.57
CA PHE A 21 15.97 -18.07 25.38
C PHE A 21 16.23 -17.30 24.07
N ALA A 22 16.82 -17.97 23.08
CA ALA A 22 17.01 -17.41 21.77
C ALA A 22 15.62 -17.38 21.12
N GLN A 23 15.03 -16.18 21.09
CA GLN A 23 13.84 -15.78 20.33
C GLN A 23 12.46 -15.78 21.04
N GLU A 24 12.37 -15.35 22.30
CA GLU A 24 11.10 -14.78 22.81
C GLU A 24 10.73 -13.44 22.15
N LYS A 25 11.63 -12.89 21.33
CA LYS A 25 11.38 -11.67 20.56
C LYS A 25 10.28 -11.93 19.53
N HIS A 26 9.05 -11.53 19.86
CA HIS A 26 7.92 -11.52 18.95
C HIS A 26 8.07 -10.40 17.92
N HIS A 27 7.43 -10.58 16.77
CA HIS A 27 7.26 -9.54 15.76
C HIS A 27 5.82 -9.02 15.84
N TYR A 28 5.65 -7.84 16.44
CA TYR A 28 4.42 -7.06 16.41
C TYR A 28 4.77 -5.62 16.05
N GLN A 29 3.85 -4.93 15.39
CA GLN A 29 4.04 -3.54 14.98
C GLN A 29 4.25 -2.61 16.19
N THR A 30 4.91 -1.47 15.98
CA THR A 30 5.19 -0.49 17.05
C THR A 30 4.75 0.92 16.67
N ASP A 31 3.98 1.05 15.60
CA ASP A 31 3.57 2.34 15.02
C ASP A 31 2.29 2.86 15.66
N PHE A 32 1.34 1.95 15.88
CA PHE A 32 0.02 2.22 16.42
C PHE A 32 -0.09 1.71 17.84
N SER A 33 -0.75 2.48 18.71
CA SER A 33 -1.00 2.04 20.08
C SER A 33 -2.21 1.09 20.16
N PRO A 34 -2.30 0.27 21.21
CA PRO A 34 -3.51 -0.54 21.48
C PRO A 34 -4.79 0.31 21.55
N GLU A 35 -4.68 1.55 22.06
CA GLU A 35 -5.80 2.49 22.14
C GLU A 35 -6.31 2.91 20.75
N GLU A 36 -5.42 3.13 19.78
CA GLU A 36 -5.83 3.50 18.42
C GLU A 36 -6.59 2.35 17.73
N PHE A 37 -6.12 1.11 17.88
CA PHE A 37 -6.88 -0.06 17.42
C PHE A 37 -8.21 -0.20 18.17
N GLY A 38 -8.21 0.06 19.48
CA GLY A 38 -9.42 0.11 20.31
C GLY A 38 -10.45 1.08 19.75
N GLN A 39 -10.05 2.31 19.43
CA GLN A 39 -10.93 3.33 18.85
C GLN A 39 -11.53 2.89 17.51
N ARG A 40 -10.73 2.29 16.61
CA ARG A 40 -11.22 1.75 15.33
C ARG A 40 -12.30 0.69 15.55
N ARG A 41 -12.07 -0.26 16.48
CA ARG A 41 -13.05 -1.31 16.81
C ARG A 41 -14.30 -0.75 17.51
N SER A 42 -14.13 0.24 18.39
CA SER A 42 -15.25 0.93 19.03
C SER A 42 -16.16 1.63 18.03
N HIS A 43 -15.59 2.28 17.01
CA HIS A 43 -16.40 2.89 15.94
C HIS A 43 -17.27 1.84 15.22
N ILE A 44 -16.74 0.65 14.95
CA ILE A 44 -17.53 -0.45 14.38
C ILE A 44 -18.62 -0.90 15.36
N LEU A 45 -18.29 -1.13 16.63
CA LEU A 45 -19.24 -1.54 17.68
C LEU A 45 -20.38 -0.54 17.91
N GLU A 46 -20.11 0.75 17.74
CA GLU A 46 -21.11 1.82 17.79
C GLU A 46 -22.00 1.78 16.54
N THR A 47 -21.38 1.68 15.36
CA THR A 47 -22.09 1.71 14.07
C THR A 47 -23.02 0.51 13.86
N ILE A 48 -22.59 -0.70 14.23
CA ILE A 48 -23.42 -1.91 14.09
C ILE A 48 -24.52 -2.01 15.16
N GLY A 49 -24.42 -1.22 16.23
CA GLY A 49 -25.39 -1.22 17.33
C GLY A 49 -25.35 -2.47 18.22
N ASN A 50 -26.39 -2.64 19.05
CA ASN A 50 -26.40 -3.66 20.11
C ASN A 50 -27.00 -5.00 19.69
N ASN A 51 -27.60 -5.10 18.49
CA ASN A 51 -28.24 -6.31 17.97
C ASN A 51 -27.46 -6.95 16.82
N ALA A 52 -26.14 -6.75 16.79
CA ALA A 52 -25.28 -7.23 15.73
C ALA A 52 -23.92 -7.70 16.27
N ILE A 53 -23.25 -8.49 15.45
CA ILE A 53 -21.82 -8.79 15.60
C ILE A 53 -21.09 -8.41 14.31
N ALA A 54 -19.79 -8.13 14.41
CA ALA A 54 -18.92 -8.09 13.25
C ALA A 54 -17.89 -9.22 13.35
N LEU A 55 -17.74 -10.01 12.29
CA LEU A 55 -16.78 -11.10 12.19
C LEU A 55 -15.86 -10.82 11.00
N ILE A 56 -14.57 -10.60 11.28
CA ILE A 56 -13.56 -10.28 10.28
C ILE A 56 -12.62 -11.48 10.17
N GLN A 57 -12.50 -12.03 8.97
CA GLN A 57 -11.56 -13.10 8.66
C GLN A 57 -10.22 -12.51 8.20
N GLY A 58 -9.12 -12.90 8.85
CA GLY A 58 -7.76 -12.60 8.42
C GLY A 58 -7.33 -13.38 7.17
N SER A 59 -6.17 -13.05 6.62
CA SER A 59 -5.51 -13.80 5.55
C SER A 59 -5.17 -15.21 5.99
N GLY A 60 -5.30 -16.16 5.06
CA GLY A 60 -4.73 -17.49 5.25
C GLY A 60 -3.21 -17.45 5.09
N GLY A 61 -2.53 -18.56 5.41
CA GLY A 61 -1.10 -18.69 5.14
C GLY A 61 -0.77 -18.51 3.66
N ARG A 62 0.43 -17.99 3.36
CA ARG A 62 0.93 -17.90 1.99
C ARG A 62 1.69 -19.18 1.62
N PRO A 63 1.45 -19.76 0.43
CA PRO A 63 2.28 -20.86 -0.07
C PRO A 63 3.70 -20.38 -0.42
N GLY A 64 4.68 -21.26 -0.27
CA GLY A 64 6.08 -21.00 -0.65
C GLY A 64 6.86 -20.10 0.31
N PHE A 65 8.08 -19.73 -0.09
CA PHE A 65 9.01 -18.91 0.71
C PHE A 65 8.70 -17.42 0.57
N SER A 66 7.51 -17.01 1.01
CA SER A 66 7.10 -15.60 1.04
C SER A 66 6.93 -15.11 2.48
N VAL A 67 7.23 -13.83 2.69
CA VAL A 67 6.95 -13.17 3.97
C VAL A 67 5.44 -13.00 4.09
N PHE A 68 4.86 -13.44 5.21
CA PHE A 68 3.45 -13.25 5.46
C PHE A 68 3.14 -11.75 5.60
N ARG A 69 2.10 -11.32 4.89
CA ARG A 69 1.48 -10.00 5.02
C ARG A 69 -0.01 -10.22 5.20
N GLN A 70 -0.53 -9.68 6.30
CA GLN A 70 -1.93 -9.74 6.68
C GLN A 70 -2.80 -8.94 5.70
N SER A 71 -4.10 -9.21 5.67
CA SER A 71 -5.02 -8.33 4.97
C SER A 71 -5.02 -6.93 5.59
N ASN A 72 -5.14 -5.90 4.75
CA ASN A 72 -5.16 -4.51 5.20
C ASN A 72 -6.24 -4.29 6.26
N THR A 73 -7.45 -4.79 6.03
CA THR A 73 -8.57 -4.68 6.99
C THR A 73 -8.28 -5.34 8.34
N PHE A 74 -7.72 -6.55 8.36
CA PHE A 74 -7.47 -7.24 9.63
C PHE A 74 -6.32 -6.57 10.39
N TYR A 75 -5.26 -6.19 9.68
CA TYR A 75 -4.15 -5.44 10.26
C TYR A 75 -4.59 -4.07 10.78
N TYR A 76 -5.44 -3.35 10.04
CA TYR A 76 -5.99 -2.05 10.44
C TYR A 76 -6.74 -2.11 11.78
N LEU A 77 -7.36 -3.24 12.12
CA LEU A 77 -8.12 -3.41 13.37
C LEU A 77 -7.32 -4.03 14.52
N THR A 78 -6.13 -4.58 14.26
CA THR A 78 -5.42 -5.45 15.22
C THR A 78 -3.91 -5.29 15.28
N GLY A 79 -3.26 -4.77 14.23
CA GLY A 79 -1.81 -4.75 14.06
C GLY A 79 -1.15 -6.13 13.93
N LEU A 80 -1.93 -7.21 13.86
CA LEU A 80 -1.45 -8.59 14.03
C LEU A 80 -1.10 -9.26 12.70
N GLU A 81 0.07 -9.89 12.63
CA GLU A 81 0.54 -10.69 11.49
C GLU A 81 0.48 -12.20 11.75
N THR A 82 -0.61 -12.68 12.35
CA THR A 82 -0.88 -14.12 12.49
C THR A 82 -1.85 -14.56 11.38
N ASP A 83 -1.47 -15.59 10.61
CA ASP A 83 -2.35 -16.17 9.60
C ASP A 83 -3.52 -16.95 10.23
N HIS A 84 -4.56 -17.20 9.45
CA HIS A 84 -5.75 -17.94 9.89
C HIS A 84 -6.42 -17.37 11.15
N ALA A 85 -6.24 -16.08 11.40
CA ALA A 85 -6.83 -15.37 12.54
C ALA A 85 -8.25 -14.85 12.24
N TYR A 86 -9.06 -14.70 13.28
CA TYR A 86 -10.41 -14.14 13.20
C TYR A 86 -10.62 -13.12 14.31
N LEU A 87 -11.38 -12.07 14.02
CA LEU A 87 -11.73 -11.01 14.97
C LEU A 87 -13.25 -10.93 15.08
N LEU A 88 -13.77 -11.09 16.29
CA LEU A 88 -15.19 -10.96 16.61
C LEU A 88 -15.44 -9.73 17.48
N LEU A 89 -16.32 -8.84 17.03
CA LEU A 89 -16.83 -7.70 17.78
C LEU A 89 -18.29 -7.99 18.13
N ASN A 90 -18.61 -8.03 19.41
CA ASN A 90 -19.98 -8.27 19.87
C ASN A 90 -20.67 -6.95 20.26
N GLY A 91 -21.61 -6.51 19.43
CA GLY A 91 -22.33 -5.25 19.63
C GLY A 91 -23.12 -5.18 20.94
N LYS A 92 -23.57 -6.32 21.49
CA LYS A 92 -24.42 -6.36 22.70
C LYS A 92 -23.64 -6.08 23.97
N ASN A 93 -22.55 -6.81 24.18
CA ASN A 93 -21.75 -6.73 25.40
C ASN A 93 -20.46 -5.92 25.21
N LYS A 94 -20.23 -5.41 23.99
CA LYS A 94 -19.06 -4.63 23.58
C LYS A 94 -17.72 -5.35 23.70
N GLN A 95 -17.74 -6.68 23.83
CA GLN A 95 -16.53 -7.49 23.88
C GLN A 95 -15.91 -7.68 22.49
N VAL A 96 -14.59 -7.67 22.46
CA VAL A 96 -13.75 -7.96 21.31
C VAL A 96 -12.93 -9.21 21.59
N THR A 97 -12.99 -10.18 20.68
CA THR A 97 -12.26 -11.45 20.81
C THR A 97 -11.43 -11.73 19.57
N LEU A 98 -10.15 -12.01 19.76
CA LEU A 98 -9.27 -12.57 18.73
C LEU A 98 -9.27 -14.09 18.83
N TYR A 99 -9.32 -14.75 17.68
CA TYR A 99 -9.15 -16.18 17.56
C TYR A 99 -7.92 -16.48 16.72
N LEU A 100 -6.97 -17.22 17.28
CA LEU A 100 -5.66 -17.48 16.69
C LEU A 100 -5.44 -18.99 16.52
N PRO A 101 -4.55 -19.41 15.62
CA PRO A 101 -4.02 -20.78 15.61
C PRO A 101 -3.25 -21.08 16.91
N HIS A 102 -3.23 -22.36 17.27
CA HIS A 102 -2.32 -22.88 18.29
C HIS A 102 -0.87 -22.80 17.82
N ARG A 103 0.04 -22.72 18.78
CA ARG A 103 1.47 -22.68 18.54
C ARG A 103 1.96 -23.87 17.71
N ASP A 104 2.69 -23.57 16.64
CA ASP A 104 3.47 -24.53 15.87
C ASP A 104 4.95 -24.35 16.21
N ALA A 105 5.46 -25.16 17.13
CA ALA A 105 6.85 -25.06 17.59
C ALA A 105 7.87 -25.27 16.45
N GLY A 106 7.58 -26.17 15.49
CA GLY A 106 8.49 -26.43 14.38
C GLY A 106 8.55 -25.24 13.41
N ARG A 107 7.43 -24.57 13.18
CA ARG A 107 7.40 -23.32 12.41
C ARG A 107 8.12 -22.20 13.14
N GLU A 108 7.93 -22.04 14.45
CA GLU A 108 8.62 -21.02 15.24
C GLU A 108 10.14 -21.23 15.30
N GLU A 109 10.61 -22.48 15.44
CA GLU A 109 12.04 -22.82 15.39
C GLU A 109 12.69 -22.44 14.06
N SER A 110 11.92 -22.44 12.97
CA SER A 110 12.40 -22.16 11.61
C SER A 110 12.22 -20.70 11.18
N GLN A 111 11.11 -20.07 11.57
CA GLN A 111 10.67 -18.75 11.06
C GLN A 111 10.66 -17.66 12.13
N GLY A 112 10.92 -18.00 13.39
CA GLY A 112 10.81 -17.10 14.54
C GLY A 112 9.41 -17.10 15.17
N LYS A 113 9.27 -16.39 16.30
CA LYS A 113 8.06 -16.35 17.10
C LYS A 113 6.85 -15.82 16.32
N ILE A 114 5.75 -16.59 16.32
CA ILE A 114 4.45 -16.20 15.76
C ILE A 114 3.46 -16.12 16.93
N LEU A 115 2.70 -15.03 17.01
CA LEU A 115 1.71 -14.87 18.09
C LEU A 115 0.57 -15.88 17.88
N SER A 116 0.31 -16.68 18.92
CA SER A 116 -0.59 -17.83 18.92
C SER A 116 -1.64 -17.73 20.03
N ALA A 117 -2.60 -18.66 20.06
CA ALA A 117 -3.62 -18.72 21.11
C ALA A 117 -3.01 -18.88 22.52
N GLU A 118 -1.85 -19.54 22.65
CA GLU A 118 -1.13 -19.70 23.90
C GLU A 118 -0.47 -18.40 24.40
N ASP A 119 -0.36 -17.37 23.56
CA ASP A 119 0.23 -16.07 23.90
C ASP A 119 -0.84 -15.04 24.34
N GLU A 120 -1.97 -15.51 24.88
CA GLU A 120 -3.18 -14.70 25.20
C GLU A 120 -2.85 -13.37 25.89
N ALA A 121 -2.14 -13.41 27.03
CA ALA A 121 -1.85 -12.21 27.81
C ALA A 121 -1.05 -11.17 27.02
N LEU A 122 -0.05 -11.62 26.25
CA LEU A 122 0.77 -10.75 25.41
C LEU A 122 -0.03 -10.18 24.25
N VAL A 123 -0.85 -10.99 23.57
CA VAL A 123 -1.70 -10.51 22.48
C VAL A 123 -2.72 -9.49 22.99
N MET A 124 -3.31 -9.72 24.17
CA MET A 124 -4.22 -8.74 24.79
C MET A 124 -3.51 -7.42 25.10
N GLU A 125 -2.30 -7.46 25.65
CA GLU A 125 -1.48 -6.27 25.91
C GLU A 125 -1.18 -5.50 24.61
N LEU A 126 -0.75 -6.19 23.57
CA LEU A 126 -0.32 -5.58 22.31
C LEU A 126 -1.49 -5.02 21.48
N THR A 127 -2.66 -5.66 21.52
CA THR A 127 -3.78 -5.34 20.62
C THR A 127 -4.94 -4.62 21.31
N GLY A 128 -5.00 -4.66 22.65
CA GLY A 128 -6.08 -4.10 23.46
C GLY A 128 -7.42 -4.84 23.32
N VAL A 129 -7.42 -6.12 22.95
CA VAL A 129 -8.65 -6.94 22.90
C VAL A 129 -9.00 -7.52 24.27
N ASP A 130 -10.28 -7.85 24.49
CA ASP A 130 -10.74 -8.39 25.78
C ASP A 130 -10.36 -9.87 25.98
N HIS A 131 -10.30 -10.64 24.89
CA HIS A 131 -10.08 -12.08 24.92
C HIS A 131 -9.27 -12.57 23.72
N VAL A 132 -8.45 -13.61 23.93
CA VAL A 132 -7.75 -14.35 22.87
C VAL A 132 -8.03 -15.84 23.07
N LYS A 133 -8.40 -16.55 21.99
CA LYS A 133 -8.78 -17.97 22.05
C LYS A 133 -8.24 -18.73 20.84
N GLY A 134 -8.23 -20.06 20.91
CA GLY A 134 -8.07 -20.91 19.73
C GLY A 134 -9.24 -20.77 18.75
N TYR A 135 -8.98 -20.85 17.44
CA TYR A 135 -10.03 -20.70 16.42
C TYR A 135 -11.16 -21.73 16.49
N GLU A 136 -10.94 -22.87 17.13
CA GLU A 136 -11.95 -23.90 17.38
C GLU A 136 -13.09 -23.42 18.28
N PHE A 137 -12.86 -22.37 19.10
CA PHE A 137 -13.90 -21.80 19.95
C PHE A 137 -14.85 -20.85 19.22
N LEU A 138 -14.49 -20.34 18.04
CA LEU A 138 -15.25 -19.34 17.29
C LEU A 138 -16.70 -19.76 17.08
N ALA A 139 -16.93 -20.99 16.61
CA ALA A 139 -18.27 -21.52 16.34
C ALA A 139 -19.16 -21.52 17.60
N SER A 140 -18.58 -21.88 18.75
CA SER A 140 -19.31 -21.91 20.02
C SER A 140 -19.65 -20.51 20.54
N ASP A 141 -18.76 -19.54 20.32
CA ASP A 141 -18.95 -18.16 20.75
C ASP A 141 -19.95 -17.40 19.87
N LEU A 142 -20.03 -17.74 18.56
CA LEU A 142 -21.09 -17.23 17.68
C LEU A 142 -22.50 -17.60 18.18
N LEU A 143 -22.68 -18.79 18.75
CA LEU A 143 -23.95 -19.20 19.40
C LEU A 143 -24.18 -18.51 20.75
N ARG A 144 -23.10 -18.18 21.47
CA ARG A 144 -23.14 -17.58 22.81
C ARG A 144 -23.11 -16.06 22.80
N THR A 145 -23.26 -15.42 21.64
CA THR A 145 -23.41 -13.96 21.50
C THR A 145 -24.54 -13.37 22.35
N GLY A 146 -25.50 -14.22 22.77
CA GLY A 146 -26.63 -13.80 23.60
C GLY A 146 -27.69 -13.03 22.81
N LEU A 147 -27.62 -13.07 21.47
CA LEU A 147 -28.49 -12.35 20.56
C LEU A 147 -29.64 -13.21 19.99
N ILE A 148 -29.52 -14.54 20.00
CA ILE A 148 -30.41 -15.49 19.29
C ILE A 148 -31.83 -15.60 19.92
N LYS A 149 -32.19 -14.77 20.91
CA LYS A 149 -33.40 -14.99 21.74
C LYS A 149 -34.68 -14.26 21.31
N ALA A 150 -34.67 -13.33 20.36
CA ALA A 150 -35.92 -12.63 19.99
C ALA A 150 -36.03 -12.09 18.54
N ASN A 151 -34.91 -11.82 17.86
CA ASN A 151 -34.86 -11.44 16.43
C ASN A 151 -33.61 -12.07 15.80
N ALA A 152 -33.59 -12.25 14.46
CA ALA A 152 -32.38 -12.67 13.76
C ALA A 152 -31.28 -11.61 13.96
N PRO A 153 -30.15 -11.94 14.62
CA PRO A 153 -29.04 -11.00 14.74
C PRO A 153 -28.40 -10.73 13.38
N GLU A 154 -27.89 -9.51 13.20
CA GLU A 154 -27.07 -9.18 12.04
C GLU A 154 -25.62 -9.62 12.28
N LEU A 155 -25.00 -10.22 11.26
CA LEU A 155 -23.57 -10.52 11.23
C LEU A 155 -22.95 -9.70 10.09
N PHE A 156 -22.13 -8.72 10.47
CA PHE A 156 -21.34 -7.93 9.55
C PHE A 156 -20.03 -8.63 9.25
N THR A 157 -19.71 -8.81 7.97
CA THR A 157 -18.39 -9.29 7.51
C THR A 157 -18.01 -8.51 6.27
N PRO A 158 -16.72 -8.24 6.01
CA PRO A 158 -16.32 -7.65 4.73
C PRO A 158 -16.75 -8.56 3.57
N LEU A 159 -17.42 -7.99 2.57
CA LEU A 159 -17.76 -8.68 1.32
C LEU A 159 -16.88 -8.22 0.14
N SER A 160 -16.10 -7.16 0.33
CA SER A 160 -15.10 -6.73 -0.63
C SER A 160 -13.82 -7.57 -0.55
N PRO A 161 -13.09 -7.76 -1.66
CA PRO A 161 -11.83 -8.49 -1.68
C PRO A 161 -10.81 -7.91 -0.69
N ALA A 162 -10.13 -8.78 0.05
CA ALA A 162 -9.10 -8.37 1.00
C ALA A 162 -7.78 -8.05 0.29
N GLU A 163 -7.28 -6.82 0.47
CA GLU A 163 -5.96 -6.41 -0.03
C GLU A 163 -4.84 -7.01 0.84
N THR A 164 -3.76 -7.51 0.25
CA THR A 164 -2.72 -8.27 0.98
C THR A 164 -1.28 -7.89 0.64
N GLY A 165 -1.05 -6.79 -0.04
CA GLY A 165 0.28 -6.42 -0.52
C GLY A 165 0.25 -5.38 -1.61
N ASN A 166 0.90 -5.71 -2.72
CA ASN A 166 1.02 -4.88 -3.91
C ASN A 166 -0.24 -4.88 -4.80
N ASP A 167 -1.41 -5.00 -4.17
CA ASP A 167 -2.71 -5.12 -4.79
C ASP A 167 -3.63 -4.00 -4.31
N SER A 168 -4.66 -3.69 -5.10
CA SER A 168 -5.72 -2.75 -4.75
C SER A 168 -7.08 -3.37 -5.08
N ARG A 169 -8.13 -2.91 -4.39
CA ARG A 169 -9.43 -3.57 -4.44
C ARG A 169 -10.03 -3.61 -5.85
N ASP A 170 -9.87 -2.55 -6.61
CA ASP A 170 -10.33 -2.44 -8.00
C ASP A 170 -9.62 -3.46 -8.90
N GLU A 171 -8.29 -3.58 -8.82
CA GLU A 171 -7.53 -4.59 -9.57
C GLU A 171 -7.90 -6.03 -9.16
N LEU A 172 -8.15 -6.26 -7.87
CA LEU A 172 -8.66 -7.55 -7.38
C LEU A 172 -10.04 -7.86 -7.97
N LEU A 173 -10.94 -6.88 -8.03
CA LEU A 173 -12.27 -7.04 -8.63
C LEU A 173 -12.19 -7.31 -10.14
N TYR A 174 -11.32 -6.60 -10.87
CA TYR A 174 -11.07 -6.89 -12.29
C TYR A 174 -10.47 -8.30 -12.48
N GLY A 175 -9.57 -8.72 -11.60
CA GLY A 175 -9.04 -10.08 -11.57
C GLY A 175 -10.13 -11.13 -11.37
N GLN A 176 -11.02 -10.91 -10.41
CA GLN A 176 -12.16 -11.79 -10.15
C GLN A 176 -13.12 -11.86 -11.34
N ALA A 177 -13.40 -10.73 -12.00
CA ALA A 177 -14.24 -10.70 -13.20
C ALA A 177 -13.61 -11.48 -14.36
N ARG A 178 -12.28 -11.38 -14.55
CA ARG A 178 -11.54 -12.16 -15.55
C ARG A 178 -11.58 -13.66 -15.24
N ALA A 179 -11.30 -14.05 -13.99
CA ALA A 179 -11.37 -15.45 -13.57
C ALA A 179 -12.77 -16.05 -13.71
N ALA A 180 -13.81 -15.28 -13.35
CA ALA A 180 -15.21 -15.70 -13.51
C ALA A 180 -15.64 -15.85 -14.98
N ALA A 181 -14.98 -15.16 -15.91
CA ALA A 181 -15.23 -15.30 -17.34
C ALA A 181 -14.57 -16.56 -17.94
N ASP A 182 -13.60 -17.17 -17.25
CA ASP A 182 -12.97 -18.43 -17.66
C ASP A 182 -13.65 -19.64 -16.97
N PRO A 183 -14.28 -20.56 -17.72
CA PRO A 183 -14.96 -21.72 -17.16
C PRO A 183 -14.03 -22.71 -16.41
N TRP A 184 -12.71 -22.57 -16.54
CA TRP A 184 -11.73 -23.44 -15.89
C TRP A 184 -11.04 -22.79 -14.68
N ASP A 185 -11.21 -21.48 -14.46
CA ASP A 185 -10.58 -20.72 -13.37
C ASP A 185 -11.58 -20.22 -12.31
N GLY A 186 -12.86 -20.09 -12.67
CA GLY A 186 -13.92 -19.52 -11.83
C GLY A 186 -14.21 -20.28 -10.53
N ASN A 187 -13.43 -20.03 -9.48
CA ASN A 187 -13.71 -20.44 -8.11
C ASN A 187 -14.48 -19.34 -7.36
N PRO A 188 -15.38 -19.68 -6.42
CA PRO A 188 -15.97 -18.67 -5.55
C PRO A 188 -14.88 -17.92 -4.77
N THR A 189 -15.05 -16.61 -4.63
CA THR A 189 -14.10 -15.76 -3.90
C THR A 189 -13.99 -16.20 -2.43
N LYS A 190 -12.90 -15.81 -1.76
CA LYS A 190 -12.70 -16.09 -0.34
C LYS A 190 -13.87 -15.60 0.51
N GLU A 191 -14.34 -14.38 0.23
CA GLU A 191 -15.46 -13.73 0.91
C GLU A 191 -16.77 -14.51 0.67
N ALA A 192 -17.04 -14.92 -0.58
CA ALA A 192 -18.21 -15.73 -0.91
C ALA A 192 -18.19 -17.10 -0.21
N LEU A 193 -17.04 -17.78 -0.20
CA LEU A 193 -16.87 -19.04 0.51
C LEU A 193 -17.06 -18.88 2.02
N PHE A 194 -16.58 -17.78 2.60
CA PHE A 194 -16.76 -17.50 4.02
C PHE A 194 -18.24 -17.28 4.36
N VAL A 195 -18.96 -16.47 3.57
CA VAL A 195 -20.40 -16.26 3.70
C VAL A 195 -21.18 -17.57 3.55
N GLN A 196 -20.85 -18.41 2.57
CA GLN A 196 -21.47 -19.72 2.38
C GLN A 196 -21.29 -20.62 3.62
N LYS A 197 -20.07 -20.67 4.18
CA LYS A 197 -19.78 -21.46 5.40
C LYS A 197 -20.56 -20.97 6.61
N ILE A 198 -20.60 -19.66 6.83
CA ILE A 198 -21.36 -19.06 7.94
C ILE A 198 -22.85 -19.35 7.76
N THR A 199 -23.40 -19.14 6.56
CA THR A 199 -24.83 -19.31 6.28
C THR A 199 -25.26 -20.77 6.46
N ALA A 200 -24.42 -21.72 6.03
CA ALA A 200 -24.69 -23.15 6.20
C ALA A 200 -24.66 -23.60 7.67
N GLN A 201 -23.77 -23.02 8.50
CA GLN A 201 -23.63 -23.41 9.91
C GLN A 201 -24.55 -22.61 10.85
N PHE A 202 -24.85 -21.36 10.51
CA PHE A 202 -25.58 -20.40 11.35
C PHE A 202 -26.63 -19.61 10.54
N PRO A 203 -27.65 -20.28 9.99
CA PRO A 203 -28.67 -19.66 9.13
C PRO A 203 -29.52 -18.60 9.86
N GLN A 204 -29.45 -18.51 11.18
CA GLN A 204 -30.13 -17.50 11.98
C GLN A 204 -29.55 -16.08 11.85
N PHE A 205 -28.33 -15.92 11.33
CA PHE A 205 -27.74 -14.60 11.11
C PHE A 205 -28.19 -14.01 9.78
N GLN A 206 -28.53 -12.71 9.80
CA GLN A 206 -28.64 -11.92 8.58
C GLN A 206 -27.26 -11.34 8.24
N ILE A 207 -26.67 -11.78 7.13
CA ILE A 207 -25.36 -11.29 6.69
C ILE A 207 -25.48 -9.85 6.15
N ARG A 208 -24.59 -8.97 6.60
CA ARG A 208 -24.45 -7.58 6.15
C ARG A 208 -23.02 -7.30 5.73
N ASP A 209 -22.84 -6.38 4.79
CA ASP A 209 -21.52 -5.96 4.36
C ASP A 209 -20.91 -4.95 5.33
N LEU A 210 -19.71 -5.27 5.84
CA LEU A 210 -18.93 -4.39 6.69
C LEU A 210 -18.05 -3.41 5.88
N SER A 211 -17.80 -3.68 4.59
CA SER A 211 -16.86 -2.92 3.77
C SER A 211 -17.15 -1.43 3.74
N PRO A 212 -18.39 -0.95 3.55
CA PRO A 212 -18.66 0.50 3.51
C PRO A 212 -18.31 1.24 4.81
N ILE A 213 -18.44 0.59 5.97
CA ILE A 213 -18.07 1.17 7.27
C ILE A 213 -16.54 1.28 7.35
N LEU A 214 -15.83 0.20 6.99
CA LEU A 214 -14.36 0.17 7.00
C LEU A 214 -13.75 1.17 6.01
N ASP A 215 -14.34 1.30 4.82
CA ASP A 215 -13.85 2.20 3.79
C ASP A 215 -14.00 3.66 4.23
N ALA A 216 -15.12 4.00 4.88
CA ALA A 216 -15.34 5.34 5.42
C ALA A 216 -14.33 5.69 6.53
N MET A 217 -13.92 4.69 7.33
CA MET A 217 -12.89 4.85 8.36
C MET A 217 -11.49 5.04 7.73
N ARG A 218 -11.09 4.17 6.79
CA ARG A 218 -9.78 4.23 6.11
C ARG A 218 -9.60 5.46 5.21
N LEU A 219 -10.70 6.05 4.75
CA LEU A 219 -10.67 7.25 3.90
C LEU A 219 -10.05 8.46 4.63
N ILE A 220 -10.32 8.62 5.93
CA ILE A 220 -9.83 9.72 6.76
C ILE A 220 -8.70 9.21 7.65
N LYS A 221 -7.47 9.66 7.38
CA LYS A 221 -6.26 9.14 8.02
C LYS A 221 -6.05 9.79 9.38
N SER A 222 -5.63 9.00 10.36
CA SER A 222 -5.10 9.52 11.62
C SER A 222 -3.73 10.19 11.43
N ASP A 223 -3.26 10.96 12.41
CA ASP A 223 -1.92 11.57 12.36
C ASP A 223 -0.80 10.53 12.21
N VAL A 224 -0.95 9.36 12.83
CA VAL A 224 0.01 8.26 12.74
C VAL A 224 0.01 7.66 11.33
N GLU A 225 -1.18 7.48 10.73
CA GLU A 225 -1.31 7.02 9.34
C GLU A 225 -0.70 8.03 8.35
N ILE A 226 -0.96 9.32 8.54
CA ILE A 226 -0.36 10.39 7.73
C ILE A 226 1.17 10.36 7.85
N ALA A 227 1.72 10.14 9.04
CA ALA A 227 3.16 10.01 9.24
C ALA A 227 3.75 8.80 8.49
N MET A 228 3.04 7.67 8.46
CA MET A 228 3.46 6.48 7.69
C MET A 228 3.41 6.73 6.19
N ILE A 229 2.34 7.32 5.66
CA ILE A 229 2.22 7.65 4.24
C ILE A 229 3.29 8.67 3.85
N ARG A 230 3.49 9.73 4.65
CA ARG A 230 4.56 10.71 4.43
C ARG A 230 5.93 10.04 4.36
N LYS A 231 6.20 9.05 5.22
CA LYS A 231 7.45 8.30 5.19
C LYS A 231 7.55 7.45 3.93
N ALA A 232 6.47 6.78 3.52
CA ALA A 232 6.41 6.04 2.26
C ALA A 232 6.68 6.97 1.06
N THR A 233 6.08 8.17 1.03
CA THR A 233 6.30 9.19 -0.01
C THR A 233 7.73 9.69 -0.04
N GLN A 234 8.36 9.91 1.13
CA GLN A 234 9.79 10.26 1.21
C GLN A 234 10.66 9.18 0.57
N ILE A 235 10.39 7.91 0.88
CA ILE A 235 11.14 6.78 0.33
C ILE A 235 10.90 6.63 -1.17
N ALA A 236 9.65 6.77 -1.64
CA ALA A 236 9.29 6.78 -3.06
C ALA A 236 10.06 7.87 -3.83
N GLY A 237 10.03 9.10 -3.33
CA GLY A 237 10.74 10.23 -3.91
C GLY A 237 12.26 10.04 -3.95
N LEU A 238 12.85 9.50 -2.88
CA LEU A 238 14.28 9.14 -2.86
C LEU A 238 14.61 8.05 -3.89
N GLY A 239 13.74 7.05 -4.05
CA GLY A 239 13.90 6.01 -5.07
C GLY A 239 13.84 6.55 -6.50
N ILE A 240 12.88 7.43 -6.78
CA ILE A 240 12.74 8.09 -8.10
C ILE A 240 13.95 9.00 -8.38
N MET A 241 14.41 9.78 -7.40
CA MET A 241 15.62 10.58 -7.56
C MET A 241 16.85 9.71 -7.83
N GLU A 242 16.96 8.55 -7.18
CA GLU A 242 18.05 7.62 -7.45
C GLU A 242 17.95 6.99 -8.85
N ALA A 243 16.75 6.71 -9.33
CA ALA A 243 16.52 6.30 -10.71
C ALA A 243 16.92 7.40 -11.70
N MET A 244 16.58 8.67 -11.45
CA MET A 244 17.03 9.81 -12.26
C MET A 244 18.56 9.86 -12.35
N ARG A 245 19.28 9.81 -11.21
CA ARG A 245 20.75 9.75 -11.17
C ARG A 245 21.34 8.55 -11.90
N SER A 246 20.61 7.45 -11.90
CA SER A 246 21.03 6.19 -12.52
C SER A 246 20.70 6.13 -14.01
N THR A 247 20.07 7.17 -14.58
CA THR A 247 19.63 7.20 -15.98
C THR A 247 20.74 7.64 -16.92
N LYS A 248 20.96 6.87 -17.99
CA LYS A 248 21.79 7.24 -19.14
C LYS A 248 21.41 6.40 -20.37
N PRO A 249 21.70 6.85 -21.60
CA PRO A 249 21.50 6.01 -22.78
C PRO A 249 22.24 4.67 -22.66
N GLY A 250 21.59 3.58 -23.08
CA GLY A 250 22.17 2.24 -23.11
C GLY A 250 21.95 1.38 -21.86
N ILE A 251 21.33 1.90 -20.80
CA ILE A 251 20.87 1.06 -19.67
C ILE A 251 19.46 0.53 -19.94
N TYR A 252 19.04 -0.48 -19.20
CA TYR A 252 17.69 -1.02 -19.27
C TYR A 252 16.74 -0.39 -18.26
N GLU A 253 15.45 -0.35 -18.59
CA GLU A 253 14.37 0.11 -17.70
C GLU A 253 14.39 -0.61 -16.32
N TYR A 254 14.60 -1.94 -16.28
CA TYR A 254 14.69 -2.69 -15.01
C TYR A 254 15.87 -2.25 -14.12
N GLN A 255 16.92 -1.61 -14.68
CA GLN A 255 18.03 -1.12 -13.87
C GLN A 255 17.60 0.09 -13.03
N LEU A 256 16.61 0.85 -13.51
CA LEU A 256 15.99 1.93 -12.74
C LEU A 256 15.09 1.38 -11.62
N ASP A 257 14.34 0.30 -11.88
CA ASP A 257 13.59 -0.44 -10.84
C ASP A 257 14.53 -0.91 -9.73
N ALA A 258 15.65 -1.55 -10.10
CA ALA A 258 16.66 -2.01 -9.16
C ALA A 258 17.26 -0.86 -8.31
N ALA A 259 17.53 0.30 -8.93
CA ALA A 259 18.06 1.47 -8.24
C ALA A 259 17.09 2.03 -7.20
N ALA A 260 15.82 2.19 -7.56
CA ALA A 260 14.79 2.67 -6.62
C ALA A 260 14.52 1.64 -5.51
N LYS A 261 14.43 0.36 -5.84
CA LYS A 261 14.21 -0.74 -4.89
C LYS A 261 15.34 -0.88 -3.88
N TYR A 262 16.58 -0.59 -4.26
CA TYR A 262 17.70 -0.48 -3.32
C TYR A 262 17.42 0.58 -2.24
N VAL A 263 16.95 1.76 -2.63
CA VAL A 263 16.57 2.84 -1.70
C VAL A 263 15.41 2.41 -0.80
N PHE A 264 14.42 1.70 -1.35
CA PHE A 264 13.28 1.20 -0.58
C PHE A 264 13.75 0.29 0.56
N HIS A 265 14.60 -0.69 0.25
CA HIS A 265 15.16 -1.61 1.25
C HIS A 265 16.07 -0.90 2.25
N LEU A 266 16.88 0.09 1.82
CA LEU A 266 17.74 0.86 2.72
C LEU A 266 16.93 1.60 3.80
N HIS A 267 15.69 1.95 3.50
CA HIS A 267 14.77 2.62 4.43
C HIS A 267 13.75 1.69 5.08
N GLY A 268 13.93 0.37 4.98
CA GLY A 268 13.14 -0.62 5.71
C GLY A 268 11.76 -0.90 5.11
N ALA A 269 11.52 -0.54 3.85
CA ALA A 269 10.34 -1.00 3.13
C ALA A 269 10.41 -2.51 2.82
N ARG A 270 9.24 -3.13 2.69
CA ARG A 270 9.08 -4.57 2.42
C ARG A 270 9.20 -4.92 0.93
N GLY A 271 9.55 -3.94 0.11
CA GLY A 271 9.54 -4.01 -1.35
C GLY A 271 8.49 -3.06 -1.90
N ASP A 272 7.68 -3.56 -2.82
CA ASP A 272 6.89 -2.73 -3.74
C ASP A 272 5.47 -2.54 -3.22
N GLY A 273 4.98 -1.30 -3.24
CA GLY A 273 3.56 -1.00 -2.99
C GLY A 273 2.68 -1.37 -4.19
N TYR A 274 3.26 -1.40 -5.38
CA TYR A 274 2.70 -1.87 -6.65
C TYR A 274 3.85 -2.13 -7.63
N ALA A 275 3.61 -2.86 -8.71
CA ALA A 275 4.65 -3.12 -9.70
C ALA A 275 5.13 -1.81 -10.35
N SER A 276 6.44 -1.55 -10.34
CA SER A 276 7.01 -0.35 -10.95
C SER A 276 6.61 -0.23 -12.42
N ILE A 277 6.12 0.95 -12.82
CA ILE A 277 5.89 1.30 -14.21
C ILE A 277 7.08 2.13 -14.67
N ILE A 278 7.87 1.59 -15.58
CA ILE A 278 9.07 2.24 -16.10
C ILE A 278 9.07 2.09 -17.62
N GLY A 279 8.66 3.15 -18.33
CA GLY A 279 8.53 3.13 -19.78
C GLY A 279 9.43 4.18 -20.44
N GLY A 280 10.45 3.73 -21.15
CA GLY A 280 11.29 4.54 -22.03
C GLY A 280 10.68 4.70 -23.43
N GLY A 281 10.80 5.90 -24.02
CA GLY A 281 10.34 6.18 -25.37
C GLY A 281 8.87 5.81 -25.57
N THR A 282 8.59 4.96 -26.56
CA THR A 282 7.20 4.58 -26.88
C THR A 282 6.55 3.64 -25.85
N ASN A 283 7.32 3.11 -24.89
CA ASN A 283 6.76 2.34 -23.78
C ASN A 283 6.00 3.22 -22.80
N ALA A 284 6.38 4.49 -22.66
CA ALA A 284 5.70 5.45 -21.81
C ALA A 284 4.20 5.55 -22.13
N TYR A 285 3.79 5.33 -23.40
CA TYR A 285 2.37 5.39 -23.82
C TYR A 285 1.40 4.52 -23.02
N MET A 286 1.91 3.41 -22.48
CA MET A 286 1.11 2.41 -21.78
C MET A 286 1.07 2.75 -20.29
N GLY A 287 -0.09 3.20 -19.80
CA GLY A 287 -0.25 3.68 -18.42
C GLY A 287 0.11 2.66 -17.32
N HIS A 288 0.08 1.35 -17.63
CA HIS A 288 0.45 0.24 -16.74
C HIS A 288 1.50 -0.69 -17.41
N TYR A 289 2.61 -0.13 -17.90
CA TYR A 289 3.70 -0.89 -18.52
C TYR A 289 4.61 -1.54 -17.46
N PHE A 290 4.50 -2.86 -17.29
CA PHE A 290 5.26 -3.61 -16.27
C PHE A 290 6.44 -4.42 -16.81
N HIS A 291 6.61 -4.52 -18.14
CA HIS A 291 7.60 -5.41 -18.75
C HIS A 291 9.03 -4.93 -18.50
N LYS A 292 9.30 -3.61 -18.63
CA LYS A 292 10.54 -2.93 -18.23
C LYS A 292 11.86 -3.60 -18.66
N THR A 293 11.91 -4.16 -19.87
CA THR A 293 13.12 -4.85 -20.39
C THR A 293 13.78 -4.15 -21.56
N ASP A 294 13.30 -2.98 -21.96
CA ASP A 294 13.85 -2.30 -23.11
C ASP A 294 15.04 -1.43 -22.70
N VAL A 295 15.92 -1.17 -23.66
CA VAL A 295 17.06 -0.27 -23.50
C VAL A 295 16.56 1.17 -23.61
N LEU A 296 17.02 2.03 -22.71
CA LEU A 296 16.74 3.47 -22.76
C LEU A 296 17.64 4.12 -23.81
N GLU A 297 17.02 4.76 -24.80
CA GLU A 297 17.70 5.35 -25.95
C GLU A 297 17.98 6.85 -25.77
N ASP A 298 19.01 7.36 -26.45
CA ASP A 298 19.33 8.79 -26.47
C ASP A 298 18.19 9.59 -27.14
N GLY A 299 17.78 10.68 -26.51
CA GLY A 299 16.70 11.57 -26.97
C GLY A 299 15.31 11.18 -26.48
N ASP A 300 15.12 9.98 -25.93
CA ASP A 300 13.83 9.56 -25.38
C ASP A 300 13.54 10.18 -24.01
N LEU A 301 12.26 10.24 -23.66
CA LEU A 301 11.81 10.41 -22.28
C LEU A 301 11.64 9.03 -21.63
N VAL A 302 11.85 8.95 -20.32
CA VAL A 302 11.48 7.81 -19.49
C VAL A 302 10.52 8.25 -18.40
N LEU A 303 9.39 7.56 -18.29
CA LEU A 303 8.40 7.76 -17.23
C LEU A 303 8.60 6.68 -16.18
N MET A 304 8.64 7.09 -14.92
CA MET A 304 8.64 6.18 -13.78
C MET A 304 7.55 6.56 -12.79
N ASP A 305 6.76 5.56 -12.45
CA ASP A 305 5.69 5.60 -11.45
C ASP A 305 5.92 4.43 -10.49
N TYR A 306 6.23 4.76 -9.23
CA TYR A 306 6.62 3.76 -8.24
C TYR A 306 6.61 4.25 -6.78
N ALA A 307 6.19 3.35 -5.89
CA ALA A 307 6.28 3.56 -4.45
C ALA A 307 6.47 2.26 -3.66
N PRO A 308 6.97 2.34 -2.40
CA PRO A 308 7.22 1.18 -1.55
C PRO A 308 6.00 0.76 -0.70
N ASP A 309 5.94 -0.52 -0.31
CA ASP A 309 5.18 -0.95 0.88
C ASP A 309 6.03 -0.68 2.12
N TYR A 310 5.70 0.41 2.82
CA TYR A 310 6.32 0.80 4.07
C TYR A 310 5.35 0.61 5.24
N ARG A 311 5.57 -0.46 6.01
CA ARG A 311 4.79 -0.78 7.22
C ARG A 311 3.27 -0.77 6.99
N TYR A 312 2.82 -1.39 5.89
CA TYR A 312 1.43 -1.44 5.45
C TYR A 312 0.88 -0.20 4.78
N TYR A 313 1.63 0.89 4.66
CA TYR A 313 1.22 2.08 3.93
C TYR A 313 2.12 2.28 2.71
N THR A 314 1.54 2.81 1.64
CA THR A 314 2.24 3.16 0.40
C THR A 314 2.06 4.64 0.08
N SER A 315 2.70 5.06 -0.99
CA SER A 315 2.53 6.33 -1.69
C SER A 315 2.20 6.04 -3.15
N ASP A 316 2.11 7.07 -3.95
CA ASP A 316 2.10 6.99 -5.41
C ASP A 316 2.73 8.28 -5.98
N VAL A 317 3.82 8.13 -6.75
CA VAL A 317 4.57 9.29 -7.26
C VAL A 317 5.09 8.94 -8.65
N THR A 318 4.76 9.80 -9.61
CA THR A 318 5.22 9.71 -10.99
C THR A 318 6.14 10.88 -11.33
N ARG A 319 7.26 10.59 -12.01
CA ARG A 319 8.05 11.59 -12.74
C ARG A 319 8.39 11.08 -14.13
N ILE A 320 8.62 12.02 -15.05
CA ILE A 320 9.08 11.76 -16.41
C ILE A 320 10.26 12.68 -16.73
N TRP A 321 11.31 12.15 -17.36
CA TRP A 321 12.56 12.88 -17.60
C TRP A 321 13.31 12.39 -18.86
N PRO A 322 14.21 13.20 -19.44
CA PRO A 322 15.01 12.83 -20.60
C PRO A 322 16.09 11.83 -20.25
N VAL A 323 16.21 10.76 -21.04
CA VAL A 323 17.20 9.70 -20.83
C VAL A 323 18.64 10.23 -20.93
N ASN A 324 18.88 11.23 -21.78
CA ASN A 324 20.18 11.85 -21.99
C ASN A 324 20.45 13.04 -21.06
N GLY A 325 19.56 13.29 -20.08
CA GLY A 325 19.74 14.32 -19.07
C GLY A 325 19.38 15.75 -19.50
N LYS A 326 18.84 15.96 -20.71
CA LYS A 326 18.41 17.28 -21.16
C LYS A 326 17.12 17.25 -21.97
N PHE A 327 16.17 18.12 -21.61
CA PHE A 327 14.94 18.25 -22.38
C PHE A 327 15.22 18.94 -23.72
N ASP A 328 14.67 18.41 -24.81
CA ASP A 328 14.60 19.17 -26.06
C ASP A 328 13.47 20.21 -26.01
N MET A 329 13.39 21.09 -27.02
CA MET A 329 12.39 22.17 -27.06
C MET A 329 10.93 21.65 -27.06
N ALA A 330 10.68 20.48 -27.66
CA ALA A 330 9.34 19.90 -27.70
C ALA A 330 8.96 19.27 -26.36
N GLN A 331 9.89 18.53 -25.76
CA GLN A 331 9.73 17.92 -24.45
C GLN A 331 9.58 18.99 -23.36
N GLU A 332 10.39 20.06 -23.40
CA GLU A 332 10.31 21.20 -22.50
C GLU A 332 8.93 21.88 -22.53
N ALA A 333 8.38 22.14 -23.73
CA ALA A 333 7.08 22.78 -23.87
C ALA A 333 5.94 21.93 -23.25
N LEU A 334 5.96 20.61 -23.50
CA LEU A 334 4.98 19.68 -22.96
C LEU A 334 5.15 19.48 -21.44
N TYR A 335 6.39 19.41 -20.96
CA TYR A 335 6.71 19.22 -19.55
C TYR A 335 6.33 20.46 -18.72
N ASN A 336 6.65 21.67 -19.20
CA ASN A 336 6.21 22.91 -18.55
C ASN A 336 4.68 23.01 -18.48
N PHE A 337 3.95 22.54 -19.50
CA PHE A 337 2.50 22.45 -19.43
C PHE A 337 2.02 21.51 -18.32
N ILE A 338 2.57 20.29 -18.24
CA ILE A 338 2.08 19.31 -17.26
C ILE A 338 2.38 19.72 -15.82
N VAL A 339 3.54 20.34 -15.57
CA VAL A 339 3.91 20.90 -14.26
C VAL A 339 2.98 22.06 -13.90
N ALA A 340 2.72 22.98 -14.83
CA ALA A 340 1.79 24.08 -14.59
C ALA A 340 0.36 23.58 -14.29
N TYR A 341 -0.07 22.50 -14.95
CA TYR A 341 -1.39 21.92 -14.68
C TYR A 341 -1.44 21.27 -13.28
N ARG A 342 -0.37 20.58 -12.86
CA ARG A 342 -0.24 20.07 -11.49
C ARG A 342 -0.41 21.20 -10.49
N ASP A 343 0.32 22.30 -10.67
CA ASP A 343 0.24 23.47 -9.78
C ASP A 343 -1.17 24.07 -9.74
N ALA A 344 -1.82 24.21 -10.91
CA ALA A 344 -3.18 24.73 -11.01
C ALA A 344 -4.21 23.86 -10.25
N LEU A 345 -4.06 22.53 -10.28
CA LEU A 345 -4.92 21.61 -9.52
C LEU A 345 -4.75 21.81 -8.01
N PHE A 346 -3.52 21.89 -7.52
CA PHE A 346 -3.25 22.08 -6.09
C PHE A 346 -3.80 23.40 -5.53
N ASN A 347 -3.88 24.47 -6.33
CA ASN A 347 -4.38 25.78 -5.89
C ASN A 347 -5.80 25.77 -5.32
N TYR A 348 -6.62 24.80 -5.73
CA TYR A 348 -8.05 24.77 -5.39
C TYR A 348 -8.44 23.68 -4.39
N ILE A 349 -7.50 22.82 -4.01
CA ILE A 349 -7.77 21.72 -3.06
C ILE A 349 -7.82 22.28 -1.64
N LYS A 350 -8.95 22.06 -0.96
CA LYS A 350 -9.18 22.39 0.45
C LYS A 350 -10.45 21.72 0.95
N PRO A 351 -10.74 21.70 2.26
CA PRO A 351 -12.00 21.18 2.76
C PRO A 351 -13.24 21.84 2.12
N GLY A 352 -14.25 21.02 1.85
CA GLY A 352 -15.56 21.45 1.36
C GLY A 352 -15.71 21.56 -0.16
N VAL A 353 -14.62 21.68 -0.92
CA VAL A 353 -14.67 21.67 -2.39
C VAL A 353 -14.77 20.24 -2.92
N THR A 354 -15.31 20.08 -4.12
CA THR A 354 -15.34 18.78 -4.83
C THR A 354 -14.23 18.70 -5.87
N SER A 355 -13.85 17.48 -6.25
CA SER A 355 -12.90 17.25 -7.36
C SER A 355 -13.33 17.92 -8.67
N ASN A 356 -14.64 18.02 -8.93
CA ASN A 356 -15.16 18.66 -10.14
C ASN A 356 -14.89 20.15 -10.15
N GLU A 357 -15.12 20.84 -9.02
CA GLU A 357 -14.81 22.26 -8.88
C GLU A 357 -13.32 22.55 -9.00
N VAL A 358 -12.46 21.69 -8.44
CA VAL A 358 -10.99 21.79 -8.61
C VAL A 358 -10.61 21.69 -10.08
N LEU A 359 -11.10 20.65 -10.76
CA LEU A 359 -10.82 20.40 -12.17
C LEU A 359 -11.35 21.52 -13.07
N ASP A 360 -12.54 22.07 -12.81
CA ASP A 360 -13.11 23.16 -13.60
C ASP A 360 -12.27 24.43 -13.50
N ARG A 361 -11.88 24.83 -12.29
CA ARG A 361 -11.05 26.04 -12.08
C ARG A 361 -9.64 25.87 -12.63
N ALA A 362 -9.03 24.71 -12.42
CA ALA A 362 -7.72 24.42 -13.00
C ALA A 362 -7.78 24.38 -14.54
N ALA A 363 -8.87 23.90 -15.13
CA ALA A 363 -9.07 23.94 -16.58
C ALA A 363 -9.23 25.37 -17.12
N GLU A 364 -9.88 26.26 -16.39
CA GLU A 364 -9.96 27.69 -16.71
C GLU A 364 -8.58 28.35 -16.71
N ASP A 365 -7.79 28.14 -15.64
CA ASP A 365 -6.41 28.65 -15.53
C ASP A 365 -5.53 28.12 -16.67
N MET A 366 -5.62 26.82 -16.95
CA MET A 366 -4.81 26.20 -18.00
C MET A 366 -5.25 26.61 -19.41
N THR A 367 -6.53 26.92 -19.63
CA THR A 367 -7.02 27.47 -20.89
C THR A 367 -6.45 28.85 -21.16
N GLU A 368 -6.29 29.68 -20.13
CA GLU A 368 -5.59 30.96 -20.25
C GLU A 368 -4.08 30.76 -20.46
N TYR A 369 -3.47 29.89 -19.66
CA TYR A 369 -2.04 29.59 -19.70
C TYR A 369 -1.56 29.24 -21.11
N ILE A 370 -2.28 28.38 -21.84
CA ILE A 370 -1.83 27.88 -23.15
C ILE A 370 -1.90 28.92 -24.28
N LYS A 371 -2.61 30.05 -24.12
CA LYS A 371 -2.78 31.06 -25.18
C LYS A 371 -1.46 31.69 -25.61
N ASP A 372 -0.57 31.93 -24.64
CA ASP A 372 0.73 32.58 -24.85
C ASP A 372 1.89 31.57 -24.97
N LYS A 373 1.59 30.26 -25.07
CA LYS A 373 2.60 29.21 -25.17
C LYS A 373 2.76 28.73 -26.60
N GLN A 374 4.00 28.43 -26.96
CA GLN A 374 4.35 27.85 -28.25
C GLN A 374 4.62 26.35 -28.06
N PHE A 375 4.01 25.53 -28.91
CA PHE A 375 4.25 24.10 -28.99
C PHE A 375 4.86 23.77 -30.34
N VAL A 376 5.82 22.83 -30.36
CA VAL A 376 6.65 22.56 -31.54
C VAL A 376 5.85 21.93 -32.69
N LYS A 377 4.85 21.10 -32.38
CA LYS A 377 4.06 20.38 -33.40
C LYS A 377 2.55 20.63 -33.22
N PRO A 378 1.74 20.63 -34.31
CA PRO A 378 0.30 20.85 -34.21
C PRO A 378 -0.43 19.85 -33.30
N HIS A 379 -0.03 18.57 -33.29
CA HIS A 379 -0.64 17.56 -32.43
C HIS A 379 -0.29 17.73 -30.94
N HIS A 380 0.80 18.44 -30.60
CA HIS A 380 1.07 18.82 -29.20
C HIS A 380 0.03 19.80 -28.67
N VAL A 381 -0.38 20.78 -29.49
CA VAL A 381 -1.47 21.72 -29.15
C VAL A 381 -2.78 20.96 -28.90
N LYS A 382 -3.09 19.98 -29.76
CA LYS A 382 -4.26 19.12 -29.58
C LYS A 382 -4.17 18.31 -28.28
N ALA A 383 -3.02 17.71 -27.98
CA ALA A 383 -2.81 16.92 -26.79
C ALA A 383 -3.03 17.73 -25.49
N VAL A 384 -2.50 18.95 -25.40
CA VAL A 384 -2.72 19.80 -24.22
C VAL A 384 -4.17 20.27 -24.10
N GLN A 385 -4.84 20.58 -25.22
CA GLN A 385 -6.26 20.95 -25.23
C GLN A 385 -7.17 19.80 -24.79
N GLU A 386 -6.89 18.57 -25.23
CA GLU A 386 -7.62 17.39 -24.75
C GLU A 386 -7.26 17.07 -23.29
N GLY A 387 -6.01 17.29 -22.88
CA GLY A 387 -5.57 17.25 -21.49
C GLY A 387 -6.43 18.12 -20.58
N ILE A 388 -6.63 19.39 -20.93
CA ILE A 388 -7.46 20.33 -20.14
C ILE A 388 -8.92 19.83 -19.97
N LYS A 389 -9.46 19.12 -20.96
CA LYS A 389 -10.84 18.58 -20.91
C LYS A 389 -10.91 17.27 -20.14
N PHE A 390 -9.80 16.54 -20.06
CA PHE A 390 -9.75 15.24 -19.41
C PHE A 390 -9.97 15.38 -17.92
N ARG A 391 -10.96 14.67 -17.39
CA ARG A 391 -11.33 14.76 -15.96
C ARG A 391 -10.61 13.72 -15.10
N GLY A 392 -9.67 12.99 -15.68
CA GLY A 392 -8.96 11.91 -15.00
C GLY A 392 -7.89 12.38 -14.02
N HIS A 393 -7.32 13.59 -14.14
CA HIS A 393 -6.20 14.09 -13.31
C HIS A 393 -6.37 14.14 -11.78
N PHE A 394 -7.57 13.84 -11.28
CA PHE A 394 -7.90 13.82 -9.86
C PHE A 394 -8.35 12.42 -9.50
N GLN A 395 -7.47 11.59 -8.94
CA GLN A 395 -7.64 10.14 -9.03
C GLN A 395 -8.20 9.49 -7.77
N HIS A 396 -7.39 8.70 -7.08
CA HIS A 396 -7.80 7.71 -6.10
C HIS A 396 -7.23 8.05 -4.72
N PRO A 397 -7.91 7.63 -3.65
CA PRO A 397 -7.31 7.63 -2.32
C PRO A 397 -6.03 6.82 -2.30
N VAL A 398 -5.11 7.17 -1.40
CA VAL A 398 -3.89 6.40 -1.11
C VAL A 398 -3.78 6.19 0.39
N GLY A 399 -3.28 5.03 0.79
CA GLY A 399 -3.11 4.66 2.19
C GLY A 399 -2.50 3.28 2.30
N MET A 400 -3.29 2.30 2.75
CA MET A 400 -2.79 0.93 2.90
C MET A 400 -2.66 0.15 1.57
N ALA A 401 -3.25 0.69 0.50
CA ALA A 401 -3.10 0.25 -0.88
C ALA A 401 -2.85 1.49 -1.77
N VAL A 402 -2.34 1.29 -2.98
CA VAL A 402 -2.08 2.40 -3.93
C VAL A 402 -3.39 3.03 -4.39
N HIS A 403 -4.34 2.21 -4.87
CA HIS A 403 -5.74 2.62 -5.00
C HIS A 403 -6.45 2.23 -3.70
N ASP A 404 -6.28 3.06 -2.67
CA ASP A 404 -6.90 2.83 -1.38
C ASP A 404 -8.42 3.04 -1.46
N VAL A 405 -9.09 2.52 -0.44
CA VAL A 405 -10.55 2.47 -0.39
C VAL A 405 -11.19 3.83 -0.14
N GLY A 406 -12.49 3.92 -0.44
CA GLY A 406 -13.26 5.15 -0.30
C GLY A 406 -13.33 5.96 -1.60
N VAL A 407 -13.84 7.19 -1.50
CA VAL A 407 -14.13 8.03 -2.66
C VAL A 407 -13.65 9.45 -2.38
N VAL A 408 -12.93 10.02 -3.34
CA VAL A 408 -12.52 11.44 -3.35
C VAL A 408 -13.11 12.21 -4.53
N ARG A 409 -13.60 11.52 -5.57
CA ARG A 409 -14.25 12.13 -6.72
C ARG A 409 -15.71 12.47 -6.44
N GLY A 410 -16.11 13.70 -6.75
CA GLY A 410 -17.51 14.15 -6.65
C GLY A 410 -18.06 14.28 -5.22
N VAL A 411 -17.21 14.15 -4.19
CA VAL A 411 -17.58 14.36 -2.79
C VAL A 411 -16.87 15.60 -2.24
N PRO A 412 -17.43 16.29 -1.23
CA PRO A 412 -16.71 17.34 -0.52
C PRO A 412 -15.46 16.77 0.14
N LEU A 413 -14.31 17.34 -0.16
CA LEU A 413 -13.04 16.98 0.46
C LEU A 413 -13.05 17.30 1.95
N ARG A 414 -12.37 16.48 2.75
CA ARG A 414 -12.27 16.63 4.20
C ARG A 414 -10.82 16.50 4.64
N ALA A 415 -10.46 17.19 5.72
CA ALA A 415 -9.15 17.04 6.34
C ALA A 415 -8.84 15.57 6.64
N GLY A 416 -7.58 15.17 6.44
CA GLY A 416 -7.12 13.78 6.59
C GLY A 416 -7.37 12.89 5.37
N MET A 417 -8.02 13.39 4.31
CA MET A 417 -8.02 12.69 3.02
C MET A 417 -6.65 12.78 2.36
N VAL A 418 -6.15 11.64 1.88
CA VAL A 418 -4.90 11.52 1.11
C VAL A 418 -5.19 10.84 -0.23
N PHE A 419 -4.78 11.46 -1.33
CA PHE A 419 -5.03 10.99 -2.71
C PHE A 419 -4.01 11.54 -3.70
N THR A 420 -4.02 11.01 -4.92
CA THR A 420 -3.13 11.44 -6.01
C THR A 420 -3.73 12.55 -6.87
N ILE A 421 -2.84 13.45 -7.31
CA ILE A 421 -3.06 14.44 -8.37
C ILE A 421 -2.04 14.16 -9.47
N ASP A 422 -2.52 13.69 -10.62
CA ASP A 422 -1.70 13.07 -11.67
C ASP A 422 -1.98 13.64 -13.08
N PRO A 423 -1.86 14.96 -13.30
CA PRO A 423 -2.18 15.54 -14.59
C PRO A 423 -1.42 14.83 -15.72
N MET A 424 -2.17 14.53 -16.78
CA MET A 424 -1.69 13.64 -17.82
C MET A 424 -2.15 14.02 -19.23
N ILE A 425 -1.29 13.77 -20.21
CA ILE A 425 -1.61 13.97 -21.63
C ILE A 425 -1.09 12.81 -22.47
N TRP A 426 -1.85 12.46 -23.50
CA TRP A 426 -1.45 11.49 -24.51
C TRP A 426 -1.17 12.18 -25.84
N ILE A 427 -0.12 11.73 -26.49
CA ILE A 427 0.32 12.14 -27.81
C ILE A 427 0.37 10.88 -28.69
N PRO A 428 -0.78 10.42 -29.23
CA PRO A 428 -0.86 9.17 -29.99
C PRO A 428 0.08 9.12 -31.20
N GLU A 429 0.29 10.25 -31.86
CA GLU A 429 1.15 10.39 -33.04
C GLU A 429 2.62 10.05 -32.74
N GLU A 430 3.05 10.21 -31.48
CA GLU A 430 4.40 9.93 -31.01
C GLU A 430 4.46 8.69 -30.11
N ARG A 431 3.31 8.07 -29.83
CA ARG A 431 3.18 7.05 -28.78
C ARG A 431 3.84 7.52 -27.49
N LEU A 432 3.56 8.76 -27.10
CA LEU A 432 4.08 9.38 -25.88
C LEU A 432 2.94 9.68 -24.93
N TYR A 433 3.18 9.41 -23.66
CA TYR A 433 2.30 9.75 -22.56
C TYR A 433 3.13 10.46 -21.50
N ILE A 434 2.67 11.64 -21.09
CA ILE A 434 3.35 12.47 -20.12
C ILE A 434 2.45 12.56 -18.90
N ARG A 435 2.97 12.11 -17.75
CA ARG A 435 2.35 12.20 -16.44
C ARG A 435 3.38 12.72 -15.45
N ILE A 436 2.93 13.61 -14.57
CA ILE A 436 3.56 13.87 -13.28
C ILE A 436 2.50 13.64 -12.23
N GLU A 437 2.89 13.10 -11.09
CA GLU A 437 1.94 12.76 -10.02
C GLU A 437 2.51 13.09 -8.66
N ASP A 438 1.64 13.65 -7.83
CA ASP A 438 1.96 14.03 -6.48
C ASP A 438 0.87 13.63 -5.48
N MET A 439 1.31 13.50 -4.23
CA MET A 439 0.50 13.09 -3.10
C MET A 439 -0.11 14.30 -2.40
N ALA A 440 -1.43 14.46 -2.50
CA ALA A 440 -2.17 15.51 -1.83
C ALA A 440 -2.71 15.01 -0.48
N LEU A 441 -2.41 15.75 0.59
CA LEU A 441 -3.05 15.64 1.91
C LEU A 441 -3.94 16.86 2.12
N VAL A 442 -5.24 16.67 2.31
CA VAL A 442 -6.14 17.76 2.68
C VAL A 442 -5.92 18.10 4.16
N THR A 443 -5.54 19.34 4.44
CA THR A 443 -5.38 19.88 5.80
C THR A 443 -6.69 20.54 6.27
N GLU A 444 -6.71 21.07 7.48
CA GLU A 444 -7.89 21.78 8.03
C GLU A 444 -8.29 23.04 7.23
N ASP A 445 -7.33 23.64 6.53
CA ASP A 445 -7.50 24.93 5.84
C ASP A 445 -7.01 24.93 4.38
N GLY A 446 -6.52 23.80 3.87
CA GLY A 446 -5.95 23.73 2.52
C GLY A 446 -5.50 22.33 2.11
N VAL A 447 -4.35 22.28 1.44
CA VAL A 447 -3.71 21.06 0.97
C VAL A 447 -2.21 21.14 1.20
N GLU A 448 -1.62 20.01 1.52
CA GLU A 448 -0.20 19.80 1.52
C GLU A 448 0.18 18.83 0.40
N ASN A 449 1.20 19.19 -0.40
CA ASN A 449 1.83 18.26 -1.34
C ASN A 449 2.96 17.51 -0.62
N LEU A 450 2.72 16.24 -0.28
CA LEU A 450 3.66 15.39 0.46
C LEU A 450 4.91 15.04 -0.34
N SER A 451 4.86 15.13 -1.67
CA SER A 451 5.95 14.81 -2.61
C SER A 451 6.59 16.05 -3.26
N ALA A 452 6.30 17.25 -2.76
CA ALA A 452 6.82 18.52 -3.29
C ALA A 452 8.36 18.60 -3.34
N PHE A 453 9.06 17.80 -2.52
CA PHE A 453 10.52 17.74 -2.49
C PHE A 453 11.13 16.97 -3.67
N VAL A 454 10.33 16.19 -4.41
CA VAL A 454 10.79 15.44 -5.59
C VAL A 454 10.89 16.40 -6.78
N PRO A 455 12.07 16.53 -7.43
CA PRO A 455 12.31 17.48 -8.51
C PRO A 455 11.21 17.46 -9.58
N SER A 456 10.69 18.64 -9.90
CA SER A 456 9.65 18.83 -10.93
C SER A 456 9.86 20.07 -11.81
N SER A 457 10.75 20.99 -11.46
CA SER A 457 11.23 22.01 -12.40
C SER A 457 12.29 21.39 -13.31
N ILE A 458 12.33 21.77 -14.60
CA ILE A 458 13.33 21.32 -15.57
C ILE A 458 14.76 21.44 -15.01
N GLU A 459 15.13 22.60 -14.45
CA GLU A 459 16.47 22.81 -13.88
C GLU A 459 16.80 21.78 -12.79
N ALA A 460 15.90 21.56 -11.84
CA ALA A 460 16.10 20.58 -10.77
C ALA A 460 16.15 19.14 -11.30
N VAL A 461 15.34 18.80 -12.30
CA VAL A 461 15.33 17.47 -12.92
C VAL A 461 16.64 17.23 -13.67
N GLU A 462 17.03 18.12 -14.57
CA GLU A 462 18.31 18.03 -15.30
C GLU A 462 19.50 18.00 -14.33
N LYS A 463 19.48 18.83 -13.29
CA LYS A 463 20.51 18.78 -12.24
C LYS A 463 20.58 17.41 -11.57
N THR A 464 19.44 16.82 -11.22
CA THR A 464 19.38 15.52 -10.52
C THR A 464 19.89 14.40 -11.42
N ILE A 465 19.52 14.37 -12.70
CA ILE A 465 19.98 13.33 -13.64
C ILE A 465 21.50 13.38 -13.82
N ASN A 466 22.10 14.57 -13.75
CA ASN A 466 23.54 14.76 -13.89
C ASN A 466 24.34 14.46 -12.60
N GLU A 467 23.68 14.14 -11.49
CA GLU A 467 24.33 13.61 -10.29
C GLU A 467 24.63 12.12 -10.47
N LYS A 468 25.74 11.63 -9.90
CA LYS A 468 26.12 10.21 -10.02
C LYS A 468 25.11 9.29 -9.34
N GLY A 469 24.65 8.26 -10.05
CA GLY A 469 23.76 7.22 -9.53
C GLY A 469 24.38 5.82 -9.46
N LEU A 470 23.61 4.87 -8.93
CA LEU A 470 24.02 3.47 -8.73
C LEU A 470 24.54 2.78 -10.00
N THR A 471 24.01 3.06 -11.18
CA THR A 471 24.47 2.42 -12.44
C THR A 471 25.85 2.91 -12.88
N GLU A 472 26.36 4.00 -12.31
CA GLU A 472 27.74 4.45 -12.46
C GLU A 472 28.65 3.93 -11.35
N PHE A 473 28.17 3.90 -10.10
CA PHE A 473 28.95 3.39 -8.96
C PHE A 473 29.14 1.87 -9.01
N HIS A 474 28.10 1.16 -9.45
CA HIS A 474 28.06 -0.31 -9.57
C HIS A 474 27.56 -0.70 -10.97
N PRO A 475 28.39 -0.49 -12.01
CA PRO A 475 28.00 -0.82 -13.37
C PRO A 475 27.79 -2.33 -13.52
N PRO A 476 26.87 -2.76 -14.40
CA PRO A 476 26.68 -4.17 -14.69
C PRO A 476 27.97 -4.77 -15.25
N VAL A 477 28.39 -5.90 -14.69
CA VAL A 477 29.52 -6.69 -15.17
C VAL A 477 29.00 -8.01 -15.72
N ALA A 478 29.68 -8.55 -16.73
CA ALA A 478 29.38 -9.89 -17.21
C ALA A 478 29.52 -10.89 -16.06
N LEU A 479 28.59 -11.84 -15.95
CA LEU A 479 28.68 -12.90 -14.96
C LEU A 479 30.01 -13.65 -15.17
N PRO A 480 30.79 -13.91 -14.11
CA PRO A 480 32.12 -14.50 -14.23
C PRO A 480 32.09 -15.99 -14.60
N PHE A 481 30.89 -16.57 -14.69
CA PHE A 481 30.67 -17.97 -15.00
C PHE A 481 30.51 -18.12 -16.51
N LYS A 482 31.49 -18.74 -17.16
CA LYS A 482 31.30 -19.26 -18.52
C LYS A 482 30.31 -20.42 -18.42
N ASN A 483 29.31 -20.43 -19.31
CA ASN A 483 28.35 -21.52 -19.46
C ASN A 483 29.02 -22.89 -19.54
#